data_AF-A0A2V8K2L6-F1
#
_entry.id   AF-A0A2V8K2L6-F1
#
_cell.length_a   1.000
_cell.length_b   1.000
_cell.length_c   1.000
_cell.angle_alpha   90.00
_cell.angle_beta   90.00
_cell.angle_gamma   90.00
#
_symmetry.space_group_name_H-M   'P 1'
#
loop_
_entity.id
_entity.type
_entity.pdbx_description
1 polymer ?
#
loop_
_entity_poly.entity_id
_entity_poly.type
_entity_poly.pdbx_seq_one_letter_code
_entity_poly.pdbx_strand_id
1 'polypeptide(L)'
;MKRLGSLCAAGAIVGGALLLGQQIPEPRKQFGASVTGAFEGWFNNEDGSRGFLVGYFNRNIQQELDIPIGPNNQIEPGGPDMGQPTHFLPGRQWGMFVVPVPKDFTSQDKFTWTLFVNGQVTSIPLRLNLDYVISPFSEIAVNNTPPVIRFEQNGPSIQGPIATLAHAPARTASLSAPLALTLWVTDDMKYTTGTSAPLTTPRPPVTLTWSKYRGPGAVTFDKAKANVEKLPSGSDNSAFNGKAMTNVKFSEPGDYVLHVTVNDYSGDGGGGFQCCWTTGLVKVFVQP
;
A
#
# COMPACT_ATOMS: atom_id res chain seq x y z
N MET A 1 -51.23 16.24 -66.60
CA MET A 1 -50.42 15.05 -66.23
C MET A 1 -48.98 15.48 -65.97
N LYS A 2 -48.46 15.07 -64.81
CA LYS A 2 -47.04 15.14 -64.35
C LYS A 2 -46.44 16.52 -64.08
N ARG A 3 -46.21 16.83 -62.80
CA ARG A 3 -44.84 16.97 -62.24
C ARG A 3 -44.87 16.83 -60.72
N LEU A 4 -44.02 15.92 -60.25
CA LEU A 4 -43.66 15.62 -58.86
C LEU A 4 -43.02 16.84 -58.20
N GLY A 5 -43.43 17.17 -56.98
CA GLY A 5 -42.66 17.96 -56.03
C GLY A 5 -42.25 17.06 -54.87
N SER A 6 -41.00 16.62 -54.86
CA SER A 6 -40.41 15.82 -53.79
C SER A 6 -40.05 16.73 -52.62
N LEU A 7 -40.66 16.54 -51.45
CA LEU A 7 -40.25 17.16 -50.20
C LEU A 7 -39.31 16.18 -49.47
N CYS A 8 -38.01 16.43 -49.52
CA CYS A 8 -37.03 15.77 -48.67
C CYS A 8 -37.18 16.31 -47.24
N ALA A 9 -37.71 15.50 -46.33
CA ALA A 9 -37.59 15.76 -44.90
C ALA A 9 -36.17 15.37 -44.44
N ALA A 10 -35.36 16.36 -44.08
CA ALA A 10 -34.09 16.15 -43.43
C ALA A 10 -34.34 15.73 -41.97
N GLY A 11 -34.08 14.45 -41.65
CA GLY A 11 -34.06 13.96 -40.28
C GLY A 11 -32.80 14.42 -39.58
N ALA A 12 -32.94 15.28 -38.56
CA ALA A 12 -31.85 15.65 -37.67
C ALA A 12 -31.54 14.48 -36.72
N ILE A 13 -30.44 13.77 -36.97
CA ILE A 13 -29.86 12.83 -36.01
C ILE A 13 -29.19 13.68 -34.92
N VAL A 14 -29.81 13.75 -33.75
CA VAL A 14 -29.17 14.30 -32.55
C VAL A 14 -28.14 13.27 -32.07
N GLY A 15 -26.92 13.39 -32.57
CA GLY A 15 -25.76 12.70 -32.03
C GLY A 15 -25.39 13.32 -30.69
N GLY A 16 -25.82 12.71 -29.59
CA GLY A 16 -25.33 13.03 -28.27
C GLY A 16 -23.85 12.65 -28.17
N ALA A 17 -22.96 13.62 -28.31
CA ALA A 17 -21.55 13.44 -28.00
C ALA A 17 -21.43 13.20 -26.48
N LEU A 18 -21.15 11.96 -26.09
CA LEU A 18 -20.60 11.66 -24.77
C LEU A 18 -19.21 12.28 -24.72
N LEU A 19 -19.15 13.53 -24.25
CA LEU A 19 -17.91 14.16 -23.84
C LEU A 19 -17.41 13.37 -22.63
N LEU A 20 -16.52 12.41 -22.86
CA LEU A 20 -15.63 11.88 -21.84
C LEU A 20 -14.67 13.02 -21.45
N GLY A 21 -15.18 13.95 -20.67
CA GLY A 21 -14.37 15.00 -20.06
C GLY A 21 -13.28 14.33 -19.23
N GLN A 22 -12.04 14.79 -19.38
CA GLN A 22 -10.98 14.45 -18.44
C GLN A 22 -11.47 14.83 -17.03
N GLN A 23 -11.74 13.84 -16.18
CA GLN A 23 -12.03 14.10 -14.78
C GLN A 23 -10.79 14.76 -14.19
N ILE A 24 -10.92 16.05 -13.84
CA ILE A 24 -9.89 16.74 -13.07
C ILE A 24 -9.70 15.93 -11.79
N PRO A 25 -8.46 15.55 -11.42
CA PRO A 25 -8.21 14.82 -10.19
C PRO A 25 -8.85 15.55 -9.01
N GLU A 26 -9.68 14.86 -8.23
CA GLU A 26 -10.43 15.48 -7.13
C GLU A 26 -9.45 16.18 -6.16
N PRO A 27 -9.64 17.46 -5.81
CA PRO A 27 -8.82 18.12 -4.80
C PRO A 27 -8.88 17.43 -3.43
N ARG A 28 -7.88 17.66 -2.58
CA ARG A 28 -7.97 17.25 -1.17
C ARG A 28 -9.09 18.01 -0.46
N LYS A 29 -9.80 17.35 0.44
CA LYS A 29 -10.84 17.95 1.30
C LYS A 29 -10.61 17.56 2.76
N GLN A 30 -11.22 18.30 3.68
CA GLN A 30 -11.21 17.90 5.10
C GLN A 30 -11.88 16.53 5.30
N PHE A 31 -13.09 16.38 4.75
CA PHE A 31 -13.94 15.18 4.85
C PHE A 31 -14.72 14.97 3.54
N GLY A 32 -15.30 13.78 3.36
CA GLY A 32 -16.24 13.48 2.29
C GLY A 32 -15.65 13.32 0.87
N ALA A 33 -14.33 13.29 0.72
CA ALA A 33 -13.64 13.02 -0.54
C ALA A 33 -13.53 11.51 -0.83
N SER A 34 -13.17 11.18 -2.07
CA SER A 34 -12.91 9.81 -2.50
C SER A 34 -11.59 9.24 -1.96
N VAL A 35 -11.47 7.92 -2.07
CA VAL A 35 -10.20 7.20 -2.02
C VAL A 35 -9.92 6.64 -3.40
N THR A 36 -8.69 6.78 -3.89
CA THR A 36 -8.24 6.22 -5.17
C THR A 36 -7.14 5.21 -4.93
N GLY A 37 -7.25 4.00 -5.50
CA GLY A 37 -6.12 3.06 -5.52
C GLY A 37 -4.93 3.66 -6.28
N ALA A 38 -3.72 3.23 -5.94
CA ALA A 38 -2.49 3.61 -6.62
C ALA A 38 -1.73 2.35 -7.05
N PHE A 39 -1.62 2.14 -8.36
CA PHE A 39 -0.77 1.08 -8.90
C PHE A 39 0.67 1.59 -8.95
N GLU A 40 1.51 1.09 -8.04
CA GLU A 40 2.92 1.51 -7.99
C GLU A 40 3.72 0.88 -9.12
N GLY A 41 3.33 -0.33 -9.53
CA GLY A 41 3.94 -1.07 -10.62
C GLY A 41 3.93 -2.57 -10.37
N TRP A 42 4.62 -3.31 -11.23
CA TRP A 42 4.83 -4.74 -11.08
C TRP A 42 6.31 -5.11 -11.07
N PHE A 43 6.63 -6.23 -10.42
CA PHE A 43 8.00 -6.68 -10.22
C PHE A 43 8.09 -8.20 -10.23
N ASN A 44 9.32 -8.70 -10.35
CA ASN A 44 9.64 -10.12 -10.17
C ASN A 44 10.23 -10.34 -8.77
N ASN A 45 9.77 -11.38 -8.08
CA ASN A 45 10.41 -11.92 -6.88
C ASN A 45 11.63 -12.76 -7.26
N GLU A 46 12.48 -13.06 -6.28
CA GLU A 46 13.67 -13.91 -6.48
C GLU A 46 13.32 -15.32 -6.98
N ASP A 47 12.15 -15.85 -6.61
CA ASP A 47 11.65 -17.15 -7.05
C ASP A 47 11.05 -17.14 -8.48
N GLY A 48 11.12 -16.00 -9.18
CA GLY A 48 10.57 -15.80 -10.52
C GLY A 48 9.06 -15.56 -10.57
N SER A 49 8.36 -15.58 -9.44
CA SER A 49 6.95 -15.15 -9.37
C SER A 49 6.85 -13.63 -9.54
N ARG A 50 5.67 -13.15 -9.91
CA ARG A 50 5.41 -11.71 -10.15
C ARG A 50 4.42 -11.17 -9.13
N GLY A 51 4.60 -9.90 -8.76
CA GLY A 51 3.70 -9.18 -7.85
C GLY A 51 3.27 -7.84 -8.41
N PHE A 52 2.02 -7.45 -8.16
CA PHE A 52 1.55 -6.08 -8.32
C PHE A 52 1.67 -5.35 -6.99
N LEU A 53 2.43 -4.26 -6.95
CA LEU A 53 2.55 -3.40 -5.77
C LEU A 53 1.47 -2.34 -5.79
N VAL A 54 0.70 -2.24 -4.70
CA VAL A 54 -0.49 -1.41 -4.65
C VAL A 54 -0.52 -0.56 -3.38
N GLY A 55 -0.73 0.74 -3.56
CA GLY A 55 -1.00 1.73 -2.51
C GLY A 55 -2.36 2.39 -2.71
N TYR A 56 -2.63 3.49 -2.02
CA TYR A 56 -3.83 4.30 -2.24
C TYR A 56 -3.61 5.76 -1.85
N PHE A 57 -4.48 6.64 -2.33
CA PHE A 57 -4.57 8.02 -1.87
C PHE A 57 -5.96 8.30 -1.31
N ASN A 58 -6.04 8.46 0.01
CA ASN A 58 -7.22 9.01 0.66
C ASN A 58 -7.13 10.54 0.59
N ARG A 59 -8.07 11.16 -0.14
CA ARG A 59 -8.06 12.62 -0.36
C ARG A 59 -8.64 13.40 0.81
N ASN A 60 -9.13 12.71 1.83
CA ASN A 60 -9.53 13.32 3.10
C ASN A 60 -8.29 13.59 3.95
N ILE A 61 -8.17 14.80 4.50
CA ILE A 61 -7.05 15.19 5.35
C ILE A 61 -7.32 15.00 6.86
N GLN A 62 -8.58 14.82 7.25
CA GLN A 62 -8.99 14.61 8.65
C GLN A 62 -9.87 13.37 8.85
N GLN A 63 -10.08 12.56 7.81
CA GLN A 63 -10.97 11.40 7.85
C GLN A 63 -10.22 10.11 7.50
N GLU A 64 -10.16 9.20 8.46
CA GLU A 64 -9.95 7.77 8.21
C GLU A 64 -11.26 7.14 7.74
N LEU A 65 -11.17 6.14 6.86
CA LEU A 65 -12.34 5.47 6.30
C LEU A 65 -12.22 3.95 6.49
N ASP A 66 -13.26 3.33 7.02
CA ASP A 66 -13.39 1.87 7.01
C ASP A 66 -14.32 1.47 5.86
N ILE A 67 -13.78 0.72 4.89
CA ILE A 67 -14.49 0.24 3.69
C ILE A 67 -14.30 -1.29 3.62
N PRO A 68 -15.28 -2.07 4.12
CA PRO A 68 -15.19 -3.53 4.12
C PRO A 68 -15.02 -4.10 2.72
N ILE A 69 -14.38 -5.27 2.62
CA ILE A 69 -14.31 -6.01 1.35
C ILE A 69 -15.73 -6.32 0.87
N GLY A 70 -15.99 -6.08 -0.42
CA GLY A 70 -17.30 -6.25 -1.02
C GLY A 70 -17.54 -5.25 -2.16
N PRO A 71 -18.81 -4.94 -2.50
CA PRO A 71 -19.13 -4.11 -3.66
C PRO A 71 -18.45 -2.74 -3.70
N ASN A 72 -18.10 -2.19 -2.53
CA ASN A 72 -17.46 -0.88 -2.40
C ASN A 72 -15.92 -0.95 -2.29
N ASN A 73 -15.35 -2.14 -2.21
CA ASN A 73 -13.92 -2.40 -2.14
C ASN A 73 -13.63 -3.82 -2.65
N GLN A 74 -13.45 -3.93 -3.97
CA GLN A 74 -13.28 -5.22 -4.64
C GLN A 74 -12.18 -5.18 -5.68
N ILE A 75 -11.45 -6.29 -5.77
CA ILE A 75 -10.49 -6.54 -6.86
C ILE A 75 -11.03 -7.68 -7.71
N GLU A 76 -11.17 -7.46 -9.01
CA GLU A 76 -11.70 -8.45 -9.95
C GLU A 76 -10.82 -8.54 -11.21
N PRO A 77 -10.81 -9.68 -11.94
CA PRO A 77 -11.50 -10.95 -11.63
C PRO A 77 -10.87 -11.72 -10.46
N GLY A 78 -11.60 -12.70 -9.90
CA GLY A 78 -11.10 -13.65 -8.90
C GLY A 78 -11.23 -13.23 -7.43
N GLY A 79 -11.64 -11.98 -7.13
CA GLY A 79 -11.86 -11.52 -5.75
C GLY A 79 -13.27 -11.83 -5.21
N PRO A 80 -13.89 -10.92 -4.44
CA PRO A 80 -13.53 -9.50 -4.27
C PRO A 80 -12.33 -9.26 -3.35
N ASP A 81 -11.92 -10.26 -2.54
CA ASP A 81 -10.78 -10.15 -1.63
C ASP A 81 -9.50 -10.68 -2.28
N MET A 82 -8.55 -9.79 -2.56
CA MET A 82 -7.20 -10.13 -3.02
C MET A 82 -6.14 -9.62 -2.03
N GLY A 83 -6.54 -9.36 -0.79
CA GLY A 83 -5.66 -8.93 0.29
C GLY A 83 -5.61 -7.43 0.54
N GLN A 84 -6.40 -6.59 -0.14
CA GLN A 84 -6.41 -5.13 -0.02
C GLN A 84 -6.87 -4.60 1.37
N PRO A 85 -6.52 -3.38 1.80
CA PRO A 85 -6.92 -2.88 3.13
C PRO A 85 -8.44 -2.68 3.22
N THR A 86 -8.96 -2.71 4.45
CA THR A 86 -10.33 -2.22 4.74
C THR A 86 -10.32 -0.95 5.56
N HIS A 87 -9.16 -0.48 6.02
CA HIS A 87 -9.00 0.76 6.75
C HIS A 87 -8.04 1.70 5.99
N PHE A 88 -8.50 2.92 5.72
CA PHE A 88 -7.84 3.87 4.83
C PHE A 88 -7.45 5.13 5.57
N LEU A 89 -6.16 5.27 5.86
CA LEU A 89 -5.56 6.45 6.49
C LEU A 89 -5.60 7.67 5.55
N PRO A 90 -5.70 8.91 6.07
CA PRO A 90 -5.49 10.12 5.30
C PRO A 90 -4.20 10.10 4.48
N GLY A 91 -4.23 10.78 3.33
CA GLY A 91 -3.03 10.97 2.53
C GLY A 91 -2.65 9.78 1.65
N ARG A 92 -1.45 9.88 1.06
CA ARG A 92 -0.91 8.85 0.18
C ARG A 92 -0.25 7.77 1.02
N GLN A 93 -0.59 6.52 0.72
CA GLN A 93 -0.03 5.34 1.34
C GLN A 93 0.58 4.48 0.23
N TRP A 94 1.90 4.43 0.16
CA TRP A 94 2.66 3.72 -0.89
C TRP A 94 2.81 2.24 -0.56
N GLY A 95 2.64 1.38 -1.57
CA GLY A 95 2.96 -0.05 -1.48
C GLY A 95 2.42 -0.77 -0.25
N MET A 96 1.14 -0.55 0.07
CA MET A 96 0.46 -1.11 1.25
C MET A 96 0.25 -2.62 1.19
N PHE A 97 0.17 -3.19 -0.01
CA PHE A 97 0.00 -4.62 -0.21
C PHE A 97 0.43 -5.05 -1.59
N VAL A 98 0.63 -6.37 -1.74
CA VAL A 98 0.92 -7.01 -3.01
C VAL A 98 -0.23 -7.93 -3.42
N VAL A 99 -0.62 -7.83 -4.69
CA VAL A 99 -1.48 -8.82 -5.34
C VAL A 99 -0.58 -9.77 -6.14
N PRO A 100 -0.53 -11.08 -5.80
CA PRO A 100 0.21 -12.06 -6.59
C PRO A 100 -0.31 -12.14 -8.02
N VAL A 101 0.59 -12.20 -9.00
CA VAL A 101 0.22 -12.32 -10.40
C VAL A 101 0.19 -13.81 -10.78
N PRO A 102 -0.93 -14.32 -11.33
CA PRO A 102 -1.00 -15.69 -11.85
C PRO A 102 0.12 -16.00 -12.86
N LYS A 103 0.54 -17.26 -12.91
CA LYS A 103 1.64 -17.71 -13.80
C LYS A 103 1.30 -17.53 -15.28
N ASP A 104 0.04 -17.74 -15.64
CA ASP A 104 -0.53 -17.63 -16.98
C ASP A 104 -0.95 -16.20 -17.34
N PHE A 105 -0.82 -15.23 -16.43
CA PHE A 105 -1.19 -13.84 -16.67
C PHE A 105 -0.32 -13.22 -17.78
N THR A 106 -0.99 -12.64 -18.77
CA THR A 106 -0.40 -12.03 -19.97
C THR A 106 -0.53 -10.50 -19.95
N SER A 107 -0.01 -9.83 -20.99
CA SER A 107 -0.15 -8.39 -21.16
C SER A 107 -1.57 -7.92 -21.50
N GLN A 108 -2.45 -8.84 -21.92
CA GLN A 108 -3.86 -8.55 -22.19
C GLN A 108 -4.72 -8.64 -20.92
N ASP A 109 -4.23 -9.35 -19.90
CA ASP A 109 -4.94 -9.54 -18.65
C ASP A 109 -4.82 -8.32 -17.75
N LYS A 110 -5.83 -8.15 -16.89
CA LYS A 110 -5.84 -7.10 -15.87
C LYS A 110 -6.62 -7.56 -14.65
N PHE A 111 -6.15 -7.17 -13.47
CA PHE A 111 -7.05 -6.99 -12.34
C PHE A 111 -7.53 -5.54 -12.32
N THR A 112 -8.69 -5.29 -11.72
CA THR A 112 -9.27 -3.97 -11.52
C THR A 112 -9.64 -3.84 -10.05
N TRP A 113 -9.00 -2.91 -9.35
CA TRP A 113 -9.41 -2.54 -8.00
C TRP A 113 -10.40 -1.39 -8.09
N THR A 114 -11.60 -1.60 -7.57
CA THR A 114 -12.69 -0.63 -7.53
C THR A 114 -13.02 -0.25 -6.10
N LEU A 115 -13.11 1.06 -5.85
CA LEU A 115 -13.53 1.65 -4.59
C LEU A 115 -14.75 2.55 -4.82
N PHE A 116 -15.82 2.34 -4.06
CA PHE A 116 -16.98 3.24 -4.01
C PHE A 116 -17.06 3.92 -2.64
N VAL A 117 -16.77 5.22 -2.62
CA VAL A 117 -16.60 5.98 -1.38
C VAL A 117 -17.27 7.32 -1.53
N ASN A 118 -18.13 7.70 -0.58
CA ASN A 118 -18.80 9.01 -0.56
C ASN A 118 -19.51 9.36 -1.89
N GLY A 119 -20.14 8.36 -2.52
CA GLY A 119 -20.85 8.52 -3.79
C GLY A 119 -19.96 8.57 -5.03
N GLN A 120 -18.65 8.39 -4.88
CA GLN A 120 -17.67 8.40 -5.97
C GLN A 120 -17.11 7.00 -6.22
N VAL A 121 -17.12 6.57 -7.47
CA VAL A 121 -16.43 5.35 -7.90
C VAL A 121 -15.04 5.73 -8.41
N THR A 122 -14.00 5.06 -7.90
CA THR A 122 -12.68 5.08 -8.52
C THR A 122 -12.24 3.67 -8.83
N SER A 123 -11.53 3.49 -9.94
CA SER A 123 -10.97 2.20 -10.31
C SER A 123 -9.58 2.35 -10.90
N ILE A 124 -8.69 1.41 -10.57
CA ILE A 124 -7.36 1.31 -11.20
C ILE A 124 -7.13 -0.08 -11.78
N PRO A 125 -6.52 -0.18 -12.97
CA PRO A 125 -6.10 -1.46 -13.50
C PRO A 125 -4.71 -1.85 -12.97
N LEU A 126 -4.54 -3.12 -12.62
CA LEU A 126 -3.23 -3.75 -12.35
C LEU A 126 -2.89 -4.62 -13.57
N ARG A 127 -1.79 -4.30 -14.26
CA ARG A 127 -1.42 -4.91 -15.55
C ARG A 127 0.09 -5.11 -15.68
N LEU A 128 0.48 -6.08 -16.49
CA LEU A 128 1.88 -6.32 -16.88
C LEU A 128 2.28 -5.46 -18.08
N ASN A 129 2.08 -4.14 -17.97
CA ASN A 129 2.61 -3.22 -18.97
C ASN A 129 4.08 -2.88 -18.64
N LEU A 130 4.96 -2.94 -19.64
CA LEU A 130 6.41 -2.74 -19.50
C LEU A 130 6.76 -1.36 -18.93
N ASP A 131 5.92 -0.34 -19.16
CA ASP A 131 6.13 1.01 -18.62
C ASP A 131 5.96 1.09 -17.08
N TYR A 132 5.45 0.03 -16.45
CA TYR A 132 5.16 -0.04 -15.01
C TYR A 132 6.03 -1.07 -14.27
N VAL A 133 7.14 -1.50 -14.87
CA VAL A 133 8.12 -2.35 -14.16
C VAL A 133 8.82 -1.51 -13.10
N ILE A 134 8.85 -2.01 -11.86
CA ILE A 134 9.55 -1.38 -10.75
C ILE A 134 10.62 -2.33 -10.17
N SER A 135 11.60 -1.74 -9.47
CA SER A 135 12.67 -2.47 -8.78
C SER A 135 12.61 -2.20 -7.28
N PRO A 136 11.65 -2.79 -6.55
CA PRO A 136 11.37 -2.41 -5.17
C PRO A 136 12.38 -2.98 -4.15
N PHE A 137 13.33 -3.79 -4.62
CA PHE A 137 14.33 -4.47 -3.79
C PHE A 137 15.71 -3.82 -3.83
N SER A 138 15.99 -2.98 -4.82
CA SER A 138 17.25 -2.27 -4.91
C SER A 138 17.11 -1.01 -5.76
N GLU A 139 17.63 0.10 -5.25
CA GLU A 139 17.90 1.30 -6.03
C GLU A 139 19.25 1.14 -6.76
N ILE A 140 19.35 1.59 -8.01
CA ILE A 140 20.46 1.25 -8.92
C ILE A 140 21.71 2.14 -8.79
N ALA A 141 21.58 3.38 -8.28
CA ALA A 141 22.67 4.34 -8.20
C ALA A 141 23.68 3.97 -7.12
N VAL A 142 23.21 3.48 -5.96
CA VAL A 142 24.08 3.11 -4.83
C VAL A 142 23.86 1.68 -4.34
N ASN A 143 23.01 0.89 -4.99
CA ASN A 143 22.57 -0.43 -4.54
C ASN A 143 21.95 -0.34 -3.13
N ASN A 144 21.14 0.69 -2.89
CA ASN A 144 20.37 0.83 -1.65
C ASN A 144 19.30 -0.25 -1.61
N THR A 145 19.15 -0.95 -0.49
CA THR A 145 18.16 -2.01 -0.31
C THR A 145 17.18 -1.68 0.81
N PRO A 146 15.91 -2.13 0.74
CA PRO A 146 14.96 -1.89 1.81
C PRO A 146 15.43 -2.45 3.16
N PRO A 147 15.00 -1.84 4.29
CA PRO A 147 15.29 -2.38 5.61
C PRO A 147 14.79 -3.82 5.75
N VAL A 148 15.59 -4.71 6.31
CA VAL A 148 15.12 -6.07 6.66
C VAL A 148 14.40 -6.00 7.99
N ILE A 149 13.21 -6.57 8.07
CA ILE A 149 12.43 -6.63 9.31
C ILE A 149 12.19 -8.06 9.80
N ARG A 150 12.12 -8.24 11.12
CA ARG A 150 11.68 -9.47 11.77
C ARG A 150 10.74 -9.17 12.93
N PHE A 151 9.63 -9.91 13.01
CA PHE A 151 8.70 -9.82 14.15
C PHE A 151 9.16 -10.61 15.39
N GLU A 152 10.20 -11.42 15.24
CA GLU A 152 10.90 -12.16 16.29
C GLU A 152 12.39 -12.08 16.03
N GLN A 153 13.23 -12.02 17.08
CA GLN A 153 14.67 -11.72 16.93
C GLN A 153 15.39 -12.64 15.94
N ASN A 154 15.09 -13.95 15.98
CA ASN A 154 15.66 -14.96 15.08
C ASN A 154 14.59 -15.56 14.15
N GLY A 155 13.50 -14.83 13.91
CA GLY A 155 12.41 -15.27 13.04
C GLY A 155 12.68 -15.04 11.55
N PRO A 156 11.73 -15.42 10.67
CA PRO A 156 11.80 -15.15 9.24
C PRO A 156 12.00 -13.65 8.95
N SER A 157 12.78 -13.33 7.91
CA SER A 157 13.00 -11.96 7.44
C SER A 157 11.98 -11.59 6.39
N ILE A 158 11.63 -10.32 6.37
CA ILE A 158 10.91 -9.69 5.28
C ILE A 158 11.76 -8.51 4.80
N GLN A 159 11.93 -8.37 3.50
CA GLN A 159 12.64 -7.26 2.88
C GLN A 159 11.89 -6.80 1.63
N GLY A 160 11.65 -5.49 1.54
CA GLY A 160 10.87 -4.88 0.48
C GLY A 160 9.36 -4.83 0.78
N PRO A 161 8.60 -4.15 -0.09
CA PRO A 161 7.19 -3.85 0.16
C PRO A 161 6.29 -5.03 -0.26
N ILE A 162 6.56 -6.21 0.31
CA ILE A 162 5.99 -7.50 -0.12
C ILE A 162 4.94 -8.06 0.85
N ALA A 163 4.33 -7.20 1.67
CA ALA A 163 3.39 -7.67 2.68
C ALA A 163 2.14 -8.32 2.06
N THR A 164 1.84 -9.55 2.50
CA THR A 164 0.62 -10.30 2.12
C THR A 164 -0.02 -10.95 3.33
N LEU A 165 -1.34 -11.17 3.27
CA LEU A 165 -2.07 -11.86 4.34
C LEU A 165 -1.65 -13.32 4.51
N ALA A 166 -1.13 -13.97 3.46
CA ALA A 166 -0.70 -15.36 3.49
C ALA A 166 0.52 -15.57 4.41
N HIS A 167 1.45 -14.62 4.45
CA HIS A 167 2.69 -14.72 5.22
C HIS A 167 2.68 -13.91 6.53
N ALA A 168 1.55 -13.29 6.86
CA ALA A 168 1.41 -12.50 8.09
C ALA A 168 1.46 -13.42 9.33
N PRO A 169 2.41 -13.24 10.26
CA PRO A 169 2.42 -13.99 11.51
C PRO A 169 1.16 -13.72 12.34
N ALA A 170 0.72 -14.73 13.08
CA ALA A 170 -0.42 -14.64 13.98
C ALA A 170 -0.01 -14.31 15.42
N ARG A 171 -0.83 -13.52 16.10
CA ARG A 171 -0.74 -13.18 17.53
C ARG A 171 -2.13 -13.26 18.16
N THR A 172 -2.15 -13.36 19.48
CA THR A 172 -3.38 -13.28 20.28
C THR A 172 -3.28 -12.12 21.25
N ALA A 173 -4.37 -11.40 21.44
CA ALA A 173 -4.50 -10.32 22.41
C ALA A 173 -5.82 -10.47 23.20
N SER A 174 -5.98 -9.71 24.27
CA SER A 174 -7.25 -9.57 25.00
C SER A 174 -7.59 -8.08 25.11
N LEU A 175 -8.87 -7.75 25.23
CA LEU A 175 -9.30 -6.38 25.51
C LEU A 175 -8.80 -5.85 26.86
N SER A 176 -8.53 -6.74 27.82
CA SER A 176 -8.11 -6.34 29.16
C SER A 176 -6.65 -5.93 29.26
N ALA A 177 -5.81 -6.23 28.25
CA ALA A 177 -4.38 -5.99 28.31
C ALA A 177 -3.80 -5.56 26.95
N PRO A 178 -2.89 -4.58 26.91
CA PRO A 178 -2.20 -4.23 25.68
C PRO A 178 -1.33 -5.38 25.15
N LEU A 179 -1.29 -5.55 23.83
CA LEU A 179 -0.34 -6.45 23.16
C LEU A 179 0.95 -5.69 22.87
N ALA A 180 2.08 -6.21 23.35
CA ALA A 180 3.40 -5.69 22.99
C ALA A 180 3.78 -6.12 21.57
N LEU A 181 4.14 -5.15 20.73
CA LEU A 181 4.69 -5.35 19.41
C LEU A 181 6.18 -5.02 19.45
N THR A 182 7.00 -5.94 18.95
CA THR A 182 8.46 -5.76 18.81
C THR A 182 8.82 -5.97 17.35
N LEU A 183 9.66 -5.08 16.81
CA LEU A 183 10.20 -5.20 15.46
C LEU A 183 11.73 -5.07 15.52
N TRP A 184 12.41 -6.05 14.96
CA TRP A 184 13.85 -6.02 14.74
C TRP A 184 14.13 -5.57 13.31
N VAL A 185 15.10 -4.69 13.14
CA VAL A 185 15.39 -4.06 11.86
C VAL A 185 16.89 -4.02 11.62
N THR A 186 17.31 -4.41 10.42
CA THR A 186 18.65 -4.11 9.89
C THR A 186 18.55 -3.33 8.58
N ASP A 187 19.57 -2.55 8.28
CA ASP A 187 19.60 -1.69 7.09
C ASP A 187 21.05 -1.45 6.61
N ASP A 188 21.23 -1.17 5.33
CA ASP A 188 22.55 -0.91 4.73
C ASP A 188 23.00 0.56 4.88
N MET A 189 22.13 1.43 5.39
CA MET A 189 22.34 2.86 5.62
C MET A 189 22.73 3.66 4.37
N LYS A 190 22.44 3.15 3.18
CA LYS A 190 22.76 3.86 1.95
C LYS A 190 21.76 4.99 1.74
N TYR A 191 22.26 6.03 1.09
CA TYR A 191 21.48 7.21 0.80
C TYR A 191 21.89 7.76 -0.55
N THR A 192 20.89 8.12 -1.34
CA THR A 192 21.07 8.84 -2.60
C THR A 192 19.89 9.78 -2.82
N THR A 193 20.11 10.76 -3.70
CA THR A 193 19.06 11.63 -4.24
C THR A 193 19.21 11.70 -5.74
N GLY A 194 18.23 12.25 -6.45
CA GLY A 194 18.35 12.47 -7.89
C GLY A 194 19.56 13.32 -8.32
N THR A 195 20.14 14.10 -7.40
CA THR A 195 21.37 14.90 -7.63
C THR A 195 22.60 14.34 -6.92
N SER A 196 22.48 13.19 -6.24
CA SER A 196 23.53 12.62 -5.37
C SER A 196 24.04 13.59 -4.30
N ALA A 197 23.20 14.56 -3.90
CA ALA A 197 23.55 15.51 -2.87
C ALA A 197 23.71 14.79 -1.51
N PRO A 198 24.72 15.16 -0.70
CA PRO A 198 24.94 14.55 0.60
C PRO A 198 23.77 14.83 1.55
N LEU A 199 23.63 14.00 2.58
CA LEU A 199 22.65 14.24 3.63
C LEU A 199 23.03 15.47 4.45
N THR A 200 22.25 16.55 4.36
CA THR A 200 22.54 17.81 5.05
C THR A 200 21.88 17.93 6.43
N THR A 201 20.80 17.18 6.67
CA THR A 201 20.06 17.19 7.95
C THR A 201 20.12 15.80 8.58
N PRO A 202 20.60 15.66 9.83
CA PRO A 202 20.55 14.40 10.54
C PRO A 202 19.12 13.90 10.65
N ARG A 203 18.89 12.65 10.26
CA ARG A 203 17.61 11.94 10.43
C ARG A 203 17.88 10.50 10.83
N PRO A 204 16.91 9.82 11.49
CA PRO A 204 17.05 8.41 11.84
C PRO A 204 17.36 7.57 10.60
N PRO A 205 18.27 6.57 10.69
CA PRO A 205 18.55 5.66 9.58
C PRO A 205 17.32 4.90 9.13
N VAL A 206 16.49 4.51 10.10
CA VAL A 206 15.24 3.80 9.88
C VAL A 206 14.12 4.48 10.66
N THR A 207 12.97 4.59 10.04
CA THR A 207 11.71 5.00 10.67
C THR A 207 10.65 3.95 10.41
N LEU A 208 9.69 3.82 11.32
CA LEU A 208 8.54 2.93 11.13
C LEU A 208 7.22 3.62 11.44
N THR A 209 6.15 3.10 10.86
CA THR A 209 4.77 3.50 11.17
C THR A 209 3.87 2.27 11.23
N TRP A 210 3.28 2.03 12.39
CA TRP A 210 2.20 1.06 12.59
C TRP A 210 0.83 1.64 12.28
N SER A 211 -0.06 0.82 11.74
CA SER A 211 -1.45 1.19 11.48
C SER A 211 -2.41 0.00 11.54
N LYS A 212 -3.70 0.29 11.70
CA LYS A 212 -4.76 -0.68 11.42
C LYS A 212 -4.81 -0.93 9.92
N TYR A 213 -4.89 -2.20 9.53
CA TYR A 213 -5.06 -2.62 8.14
C TYR A 213 -6.48 -3.16 7.88
N ARG A 214 -6.93 -4.03 8.78
CA ARG A 214 -8.29 -4.59 8.83
C ARG A 214 -8.73 -4.83 10.28
N GLY A 215 -10.03 -4.83 10.54
CA GLY A 215 -10.60 -5.28 11.81
C GLY A 215 -11.86 -4.51 12.25
N PRO A 216 -12.63 -5.05 13.21
CA PRO A 216 -13.95 -4.53 13.58
C PRO A 216 -13.89 -3.20 14.35
N GLY A 217 -12.97 -3.06 15.31
CA GLY A 217 -12.90 -1.88 16.18
C GLY A 217 -11.76 -0.91 15.86
N ALA A 218 -11.67 0.13 16.69
CA ALA A 218 -10.52 1.02 16.77
C ALA A 218 -9.28 0.29 17.33
N VAL A 219 -8.12 0.64 16.77
CA VAL A 219 -6.79 0.18 17.19
C VAL A 219 -6.00 1.39 17.66
N THR A 220 -5.41 1.34 18.85
CA THR A 220 -4.61 2.43 19.40
C THR A 220 -3.23 1.94 19.75
N PHE A 221 -2.21 2.61 19.23
CA PHE A 221 -0.81 2.36 19.57
C PHE A 221 -0.34 3.39 20.58
N ASP A 222 0.41 2.97 21.60
CA ASP A 222 1.08 3.91 22.52
C ASP A 222 1.98 4.87 21.72
N LYS A 223 2.72 4.32 20.75
CA LYS A 223 3.50 5.06 19.75
C LYS A 223 3.42 4.35 18.40
N ALA A 224 2.57 4.83 17.49
CA ALA A 224 2.48 4.27 16.13
C ALA A 224 3.82 4.44 15.36
N LYS A 225 4.53 5.55 15.60
CA LYS A 225 5.87 5.84 15.07
C LYS A 225 6.93 5.69 16.15
N ALA A 226 7.07 4.48 16.68
CA ALA A 226 8.07 4.20 17.70
C ALA A 226 9.49 4.43 17.17
N ASN A 227 10.37 4.99 17.99
CA ASN A 227 11.78 5.15 17.65
C ASN A 227 12.45 3.79 17.52
N VAL A 228 13.34 3.65 16.54
CA VAL A 228 14.19 2.47 16.40
C VAL A 228 15.44 2.67 17.23
N GLU A 229 15.55 1.94 18.34
CA GLU A 229 16.71 1.96 19.22
C GLU A 229 17.86 1.22 18.54
N LYS A 230 19.00 1.89 18.39
CA LYS A 230 20.21 1.29 17.83
C LYS A 230 20.72 0.21 18.77
N LEU A 231 20.99 -0.96 18.22
CA LEU A 231 21.60 -2.07 18.92
C LEU A 231 23.09 -2.19 18.57
N PRO A 232 23.88 -2.91 19.37
CA PRO A 232 25.22 -3.31 18.96
C PRO A 232 25.19 -4.03 17.60
N SER A 233 26.27 -3.92 16.83
CA SER A 233 26.43 -4.65 15.58
C SER A 233 26.16 -6.14 15.80
N GLY A 234 25.16 -6.67 15.10
CA GLY A 234 24.77 -8.09 15.16
C GLY A 234 25.62 -8.97 14.24
N SER A 235 25.18 -10.21 14.05
CA SER A 235 25.83 -11.24 13.20
C SER A 235 25.76 -11.00 11.69
N ASP A 236 24.95 -10.04 11.23
CA ASP A 236 24.48 -10.01 9.84
C ASP A 236 25.22 -8.99 8.95
N ASN A 237 26.39 -8.49 9.36
CA ASN A 237 27.20 -7.52 8.60
C ASN A 237 26.44 -6.26 8.12
N SER A 238 25.29 -5.94 8.72
CA SER A 238 24.49 -4.76 8.36
C SER A 238 25.08 -3.48 8.94
N ALA A 239 24.99 -2.37 8.19
CA ALA A 239 25.50 -1.07 8.65
C ALA A 239 24.69 -0.52 9.83
N PHE A 240 23.38 -0.83 9.86
CA PHE A 240 22.49 -0.55 10.97
C PHE A 240 21.86 -1.82 11.53
N ASN A 241 21.68 -1.83 12.85
CA ASN A 241 20.91 -2.83 13.59
C ASN A 241 20.10 -2.11 14.66
N GLY A 242 18.82 -2.43 14.78
CA GLY A 242 17.95 -1.77 15.73
C GLY A 242 16.71 -2.57 16.10
N LYS A 243 16.03 -2.09 17.14
CA LYS A 243 14.77 -2.64 17.63
C LYS A 243 13.81 -1.50 17.96
N ALA A 244 12.54 -1.69 17.63
CA ALA A 244 11.47 -0.80 18.04
C ALA A 244 10.39 -1.58 18.78
N MET A 245 9.80 -0.95 19.79
CA MET A 245 8.73 -1.53 20.59
C MET A 245 7.59 -0.55 20.74
N THR A 246 6.36 -1.06 20.72
CA THR A 246 5.15 -0.28 21.00
C THR A 246 4.09 -1.22 21.55
N ASN A 247 3.13 -0.71 22.30
CA ASN A 247 1.96 -1.48 22.68
C ASN A 247 0.78 -1.10 21.79
N VAL A 248 -0.08 -2.08 21.53
CA VAL A 248 -1.33 -1.90 20.81
C VAL A 248 -2.52 -2.33 21.68
N LYS A 249 -3.60 -1.56 21.62
CA LYS A 249 -4.88 -1.84 22.26
C LYS A 249 -5.99 -1.90 21.22
N PHE A 250 -7.02 -2.67 21.53
CA PHE A 250 -8.18 -2.90 20.68
C PHE A 250 -9.44 -2.54 21.46
N SER A 251 -10.45 -2.03 20.77
CA SER A 251 -11.73 -1.63 21.38
C SER A 251 -12.80 -2.72 21.33
N GLU A 252 -12.66 -3.69 20.43
CA GLU A 252 -13.64 -4.75 20.20
C GLU A 252 -12.94 -6.10 19.96
N PRO A 253 -13.54 -7.23 20.36
CA PRO A 253 -13.00 -8.54 20.07
C PRO A 253 -13.14 -8.87 18.58
N GLY A 254 -12.33 -9.80 18.08
CA GLY A 254 -12.38 -10.28 16.70
C GLY A 254 -11.02 -10.32 16.00
N ASP A 255 -11.06 -10.54 14.68
CA ASP A 255 -9.87 -10.65 13.85
C ASP A 255 -9.42 -9.27 13.34
N TYR A 256 -8.16 -8.93 13.62
CA TYR A 256 -7.50 -7.74 13.13
C TYR A 256 -6.31 -8.10 12.25
N VAL A 257 -5.98 -7.17 11.36
CA VAL A 257 -4.69 -7.15 10.69
C VAL A 257 -4.06 -5.80 10.97
N LEU A 258 -2.83 -5.82 11.48
CA LEU A 258 -2.00 -4.64 11.65
C LEU A 258 -1.01 -4.56 10.48
N HIS A 259 -0.66 -3.35 10.09
CA HIS A 259 0.33 -3.08 9.07
C HIS A 259 1.48 -2.28 9.67
N VAL A 260 2.70 -2.52 9.18
CA VAL A 260 3.86 -1.70 9.47
C VAL A 260 4.56 -1.33 8.17
N THR A 261 4.84 -0.03 7.99
CA THR A 261 5.81 0.47 6.99
C THR A 261 7.11 0.76 7.70
N VAL A 262 8.23 0.32 7.13
CA VAL A 262 9.58 0.64 7.61
C VAL A 262 10.37 1.27 6.47
N ASN A 263 10.73 2.54 6.63
CA ASN A 263 11.49 3.31 5.64
C ASN A 263 12.93 3.49 6.10
N ASP A 264 13.86 3.43 5.17
CA ASP A 264 15.24 3.91 5.35
C ASP A 264 15.33 5.43 5.05
N TYR A 265 16.53 5.90 4.69
CA TYR A 265 16.77 7.29 4.30
C TYR A 265 16.04 7.77 3.04
N SER A 266 15.59 6.86 2.17
CA SER A 266 14.82 7.18 0.96
C SER A 266 13.42 7.72 1.29
N GLY A 267 12.89 7.39 2.48
CA GLY A 267 11.61 7.88 2.97
C GLY A 267 10.40 7.30 2.24
N ASP A 268 9.24 7.93 2.44
CA ASP A 268 7.96 7.41 1.95
C ASP A 268 7.94 7.29 0.41
N GLY A 269 7.57 6.10 -0.09
CA GLY A 269 7.55 5.80 -1.52
C GLY A 269 8.93 5.83 -2.19
N GLY A 270 10.01 5.84 -1.41
CA GLY A 270 11.36 5.78 -1.94
C GLY A 270 11.80 7.04 -2.68
N GLY A 271 11.24 8.21 -2.34
CA GLY A 271 11.53 9.46 -3.03
C GLY A 271 11.14 9.47 -4.52
N GLY A 272 10.26 8.55 -4.94
CA GLY A 272 9.83 8.38 -6.34
C GLY A 272 10.53 7.25 -7.10
N PHE A 273 11.58 6.64 -6.54
CA PHE A 273 12.27 5.49 -7.14
C PHE A 273 11.54 4.16 -6.89
N GLN A 274 10.46 4.17 -6.12
CA GLN A 274 9.74 2.97 -5.69
C GLN A 274 10.64 1.98 -4.92
N CYS A 275 11.70 2.52 -4.28
CA CYS A 275 12.57 1.90 -3.29
C CYS A 275 13.15 3.01 -2.38
N CYS A 276 13.25 2.86 -1.07
CA CYS A 276 13.37 1.59 -0.36
C CYS A 276 12.63 1.62 0.97
N TRP A 277 11.61 0.77 1.04
CA TRP A 277 10.86 0.53 2.27
C TRP A 277 10.40 -0.91 2.31
N THR A 278 10.13 -1.38 3.52
CA THR A 278 9.63 -2.71 3.78
C THR A 278 8.27 -2.61 4.43
N THR A 279 7.33 -3.45 3.98
CA THR A 279 6.02 -3.57 4.60
C THR A 279 5.86 -4.93 5.27
N GLY A 280 5.09 -4.97 6.36
CA GLY A 280 4.73 -6.19 7.05
C GLY A 280 3.30 -6.16 7.52
N LEU A 281 2.65 -7.33 7.56
CA LEU A 281 1.32 -7.52 8.15
C LEU A 281 1.42 -8.45 9.36
N VAL A 282 0.58 -8.22 10.38
CA VAL A 282 0.43 -9.11 11.54
C VAL A 282 -1.05 -9.39 11.75
N LYS A 283 -1.44 -10.66 11.81
CA LYS A 283 -2.80 -11.07 12.18
C LYS A 283 -2.91 -11.12 13.70
N VAL A 284 -3.97 -10.52 14.25
CA VAL A 284 -4.21 -10.51 15.69
C VAL A 284 -5.63 -10.98 15.96
N PHE A 285 -5.77 -12.08 16.67
CA PHE A 285 -7.06 -12.51 17.22
C PHE A 285 -7.24 -11.90 18.61
N VAL A 286 -8.25 -11.02 18.76
CA VAL A 286 -8.54 -10.33 20.01
C VAL A 286 -9.68 -11.01 20.74
N GLN A 287 -9.37 -11.54 21.92
CA GLN A 287 -10.34 -12.15 22.81
C GLN A 287 -11.04 -11.09 23.67
N PRO A 288 -12.27 -11.35 24.13
CA PRO A 288 -12.97 -10.50 25.09
C PRO A 288 -12.16 -10.16 26.35
#